data_AF-A0A9P8HW79-F1
#
_entry.id   AF-A0A9P8HW79-F1
#
_cell.length_a   1.000
_cell.length_b   1.000
_cell.length_c   1.000
_cell.angle_alpha   90.00
_cell.angle_beta   90.00
_cell.angle_gamma   90.00
#
_symmetry.space_group_name_H-M   'P 1'
#
loop_
_entity.id
_entity.type
_entity.pdbx_description
1 polymer ?
#
loop_
_entity_poly.entity_id
_entity_poly.type
_entity_poly.pdbx_seq_one_letter_code
_entity_poly.pdbx_strand_id
1 'polypeptide(L)'
;MSVYHRLDEKTKHVWEILSVLPTGFELKYLEMMEPMYAVAVANCLDMKILLVKDGQIFFKHELYRRTIETSLSPFVRVALNKKILEMFGDSFEQNQETERIIHHAKAANEYDVVVRYAPLAAAEAACLGAHIEASKLYFTAIEYYQGNDKDKLVQFY
;
A
#
# COMPACT_ATOMS: atom_id res chain seq x y z
N MET A 1 9.62 8.25 19.86
CA MET A 1 10.39 7.28 19.03
C MET A 1 11.80 7.82 18.81
N SER A 2 12.74 7.55 19.72
CA SER A 2 14.10 8.11 19.66
C SER A 2 15.01 7.45 18.63
N VAL A 3 14.67 6.24 18.17
CA VAL A 3 15.51 5.46 17.23
C VAL A 3 15.35 5.97 15.80
N TYR A 4 14.12 6.18 15.31
CA TYR A 4 13.86 6.65 13.93
C TYR A 4 14.60 7.94 13.59
N HIS A 5 14.52 8.96 14.45
CA HIS A 5 15.17 10.26 14.20
C HIS A 5 16.71 10.20 14.21
N ARG A 6 17.31 9.13 14.76
CA ARG A 6 18.76 8.94 14.83
C ARG A 6 19.32 8.10 13.68
N LEU A 7 18.45 7.53 12.84
CA LEU A 7 18.86 6.80 11.65
C LEU A 7 19.44 7.77 10.61
N ASP A 8 20.32 7.27 9.75
CA ASP A 8 20.73 7.99 8.55
C ASP A 8 19.55 8.12 7.58
N GLU A 9 19.63 9.09 6.67
CA GLU A 9 18.52 9.43 5.78
C GLU A 9 18.12 8.29 4.83
N LYS A 10 19.05 7.41 4.44
CA LYS A 10 18.72 6.26 3.56
C LYS A 10 17.91 5.21 4.32
N THR A 11 18.33 4.90 5.54
CA THR A 11 17.59 3.97 6.40
C THR A 11 16.20 4.50 6.72
N LYS A 12 16.08 5.80 7.00
CA LYS A 12 14.77 6.45 7.16
C LYS A 12 13.92 6.27 5.92
N HIS A 13 14.44 6.59 4.73
CA HIS A 13 13.68 6.49 3.49
C HIS A 13 13.14 5.08 3.23
N VAL A 14 13.95 4.04 3.45
CA VAL A 14 13.47 2.65 3.36
C VAL A 14 12.36 2.36 4.37
N TRP A 15 12.50 2.85 5.61
CA TRP A 15 11.46 2.69 6.62
C TRP A 15 10.17 3.43 6.25
N GLU A 16 10.24 4.61 5.64
CA GLU A 16 9.08 5.35 5.14
C GLU A 16 8.36 4.54 4.05
N ILE A 17 9.10 4.00 3.08
CA ILE A 17 8.55 3.12 2.02
C ILE A 17 7.85 1.92 2.65
N LEU A 18 8.55 1.17 3.51
CA LEU A 18 7.97 -0.01 4.16
C LEU A 18 6.81 0.34 5.09
N SER A 19 6.76 1.56 5.61
CA SER A 19 5.70 1.98 6.52
C SER A 19 4.34 2.04 5.84
N VAL A 20 4.26 2.30 4.53
CA VAL A 20 2.99 2.35 3.80
C VAL A 20 2.52 0.98 3.27
N LEU A 21 3.27 -0.09 3.59
CA LEU A 21 3.05 -1.46 3.12
C LEU A 21 2.76 -2.41 4.30
N PRO A 22 1.48 -2.68 4.61
CA PRO A 22 1.10 -3.41 5.82
C PRO A 22 1.50 -4.89 5.82
N THR A 23 1.58 -5.53 4.66
CA THR A 23 1.86 -6.98 4.52
C THR A 23 3.32 -7.30 4.19
N GLY A 24 4.20 -6.29 4.23
CA GLY A 24 5.57 -6.41 3.75
C GLY A 24 5.73 -6.07 2.27
N PHE A 25 6.96 -6.10 1.80
CA PHE A 25 7.30 -5.73 0.44
C PHE A 25 8.28 -6.70 -0.19
N GLU A 26 8.02 -7.10 -1.43
CA GLU A 26 8.92 -7.96 -2.18
C GLU A 26 10.27 -7.27 -2.39
N LEU A 27 11.37 -7.97 -2.13
CA LEU A 27 12.72 -7.42 -2.26
C LEU A 27 13.00 -6.86 -3.67
N LYS A 28 12.46 -7.50 -4.71
CA LYS A 28 12.57 -7.03 -6.10
C LYS A 28 11.97 -5.63 -6.29
N TYR A 29 10.87 -5.32 -5.62
CA TYR A 29 10.24 -4.01 -5.71
C TYR A 29 10.96 -2.99 -4.84
N LEU A 30 11.47 -3.41 -3.67
CA LEU A 30 12.30 -2.54 -2.83
C LEU A 30 13.58 -2.12 -3.56
N GLU A 31 14.25 -3.04 -4.25
CA GLU A 31 15.44 -2.78 -5.05
C GLU A 31 15.18 -1.76 -6.16
N MET A 32 14.01 -1.83 -6.82
CA MET A 32 13.61 -0.84 -7.83
C MET A 32 13.34 0.55 -7.21
N MET A 33 12.84 0.61 -5.98
CA MET A 33 12.58 1.89 -5.29
C MET A 33 13.84 2.52 -4.70
N GLU A 34 14.72 1.71 -4.13
CA GLU A 34 15.93 2.10 -3.44
C GLU A 34 17.04 1.07 -3.72
N PRO A 35 17.82 1.23 -4.81
CA PRO A 35 18.84 0.25 -5.22
C PRO A 35 19.92 -0.04 -4.17
N MET A 36 20.15 0.89 -3.23
CA MET A 36 21.12 0.71 -2.13
C MET A 36 20.48 0.25 -0.81
N TYR A 37 19.26 -0.31 -0.85
CA TYR A 37 18.52 -0.68 0.37
C TYR A 37 19.30 -1.64 1.28
N ALA A 38 20.09 -2.56 0.72
CA ALA A 38 20.78 -3.60 1.49
C ALA A 38 21.71 -3.02 2.56
N VAL A 39 22.47 -1.98 2.22
CA VAL A 39 23.35 -1.28 3.18
C VAL A 39 22.54 -0.50 4.20
N ALA A 40 21.43 0.12 3.76
CA ALA A 40 20.55 0.90 4.62
C ALA A 40 19.85 0.02 5.68
N VAL A 41 19.45 -1.21 5.34
CA VAL A 41 18.69 -2.07 6.27
C VAL A 41 19.52 -3.09 7.04
N ALA A 42 20.81 -3.26 6.74
CA ALA A 42 21.67 -4.28 7.36
C ALA A 42 21.61 -4.25 8.90
N ASN A 43 21.85 -3.08 9.50
CA ASN A 43 21.78 -2.90 10.96
C ASN A 43 20.36 -3.16 11.50
N CYS A 44 19.31 -2.86 10.73
CA CYS A 44 17.93 -3.10 11.15
C CYS A 44 17.58 -4.60 11.17
N LEU A 45 18.17 -5.40 10.28
CA LEU A 45 18.04 -6.84 10.26
C LEU A 45 18.77 -7.48 11.44
N ASP A 46 19.99 -7.03 11.74
CA ASP A 46 20.77 -7.51 12.90
C ASP A 46 20.05 -7.24 14.22
N MET A 47 19.42 -6.06 14.34
CA MET A 47 18.60 -5.67 15.50
C MET A 47 17.20 -6.31 15.49
N LYS A 48 16.84 -7.09 14.45
CA LYS A 48 15.53 -7.72 14.26
C LYS A 48 14.35 -6.74 14.29
N ILE A 49 14.57 -5.51 13.84
CA ILE A 49 13.50 -4.52 13.67
C ILE A 49 12.76 -4.79 12.36
N LEU A 50 13.54 -5.04 11.29
CA LEU A 50 13.05 -5.57 10.04
C LEU A 50 13.34 -7.08 9.99
N LEU A 51 12.48 -7.82 9.30
CA LEU A 51 12.64 -9.24 9.03
C LEU A 51 12.50 -9.47 7.53
N VAL A 52 13.22 -10.47 7.04
CA VAL A 52 13.05 -11.01 5.69
C VAL A 52 12.50 -12.42 5.81
N LYS A 53 11.39 -12.69 5.12
CA LYS A 53 10.79 -14.02 5.02
C LYS A 53 10.17 -14.17 3.63
N ASP A 54 10.36 -15.33 3.01
CA ASP A 54 9.72 -15.68 1.73
C ASP A 54 9.94 -14.61 0.62
N GLY A 55 11.13 -13.98 0.61
CA GLY A 55 11.48 -12.94 -0.36
C GLY A 55 10.85 -11.56 -0.10
N GLN A 56 10.17 -11.38 1.03
CA GLN A 56 9.57 -10.12 1.46
C GLN A 56 10.27 -9.57 2.69
N ILE A 57 10.36 -8.24 2.78
CA ILE A 57 10.86 -7.50 3.94
C ILE A 57 9.72 -6.78 4.63
N PHE A 58 9.66 -6.84 5.96
CA PHE A 58 8.60 -6.24 6.77
C PHE A 58 9.09 -5.87 8.16
N PHE A 59 8.34 -4.99 8.83
CA PHE A 59 8.56 -4.70 10.24
C PHE A 59 8.19 -5.90 11.10
N LYS A 60 9.08 -6.29 12.02
CA LYS A 60 8.79 -7.36 12.98
C LYS A 60 7.52 -7.06 13.81
N HIS A 61 7.28 -5.80 14.12
CA HIS A 61 6.10 -5.40 14.89
C HIS A 61 5.31 -4.31 14.16
N GLU A 62 4.03 -4.57 13.99
CA GLU A 62 3.07 -3.68 13.33
C GLU A 62 2.99 -2.29 14.00
N LEU A 63 3.24 -2.21 15.31
CA LEU A 63 3.27 -0.93 16.03
C LEU A 63 4.38 0.01 15.53
N TYR A 64 5.56 -0.53 15.19
CA TYR A 64 6.64 0.30 14.63
C TYR A 64 6.24 0.84 13.26
N ARG A 65 5.75 -0.03 12.37
CA ARG A 65 5.26 0.34 11.03
C ARG A 65 4.24 1.47 11.13
N ARG A 66 3.19 1.28 11.93
CA ARG A 66 2.13 2.27 12.13
C ARG A 66 2.65 3.58 12.70
N THR A 67 3.56 3.53 13.67
CA THR A 67 4.11 4.75 14.27
C THR A 67 4.90 5.57 13.26
N ILE A 68 5.65 4.91 12.35
CA ILE A 68 6.36 5.59 11.28
C ILE A 68 5.36 6.16 10.28
N GLU A 69 4.42 5.34 9.80
CA GLU A 69 3.40 5.75 8.83
C GLU A 69 2.59 6.97 9.32
N THR A 70 2.17 6.98 10.59
CA THR A 70 1.40 8.09 11.16
C THR A 70 2.25 9.31 11.50
N SER A 71 3.57 9.15 11.59
CA SER A 71 4.51 10.27 11.75
C SER A 71 4.84 10.98 10.43
N LEU A 72 4.56 10.34 9.28
CA LEU A 72 4.75 10.97 7.98
C LEU A 72 3.80 12.15 7.81
N SER A 73 4.29 13.22 7.18
CA SER A 73 3.38 14.25 6.71
C SER A 73 2.38 13.66 5.71
N PRO A 74 1.14 14.19 5.64
CA PRO A 74 0.16 13.71 4.67
C PRO A 74 0.67 13.71 3.22
N PHE A 75 1.47 14.71 2.85
CA PHE A 75 2.06 14.82 1.51
C PHE A 75 3.05 13.71 1.20
N VAL A 76 3.93 13.36 2.14
CA VAL A 76 4.90 12.28 1.95
C VAL A 76 4.19 10.93 1.81
N ARG A 77 3.18 10.67 2.66
CA ARG A 77 2.40 9.44 2.59
C ARG A 77 1.66 9.29 1.26
N VAL A 78 1.04 10.36 0.77
CA VAL A 78 0.38 10.39 -0.55
C VAL A 78 1.39 10.13 -1.66
N ALA A 79 2.53 10.83 -1.65
CA ALA A 79 3.56 10.70 -2.67
C ALA A 79 4.16 9.29 -2.74
N LEU A 80 4.41 8.65 -1.58
CA LEU A 80 4.92 7.28 -1.53
C LEU A 80 3.91 6.27 -2.11
N ASN A 81 2.64 6.37 -1.71
CA ASN A 81 1.60 5.47 -2.24
C ASN A 81 1.40 5.68 -3.74
N LYS A 82 1.42 6.94 -4.21
CA LYS A 82 1.36 7.25 -5.64
C LYS A 82 2.52 6.65 -6.40
N LYS A 83 3.75 6.83 -5.90
CA LYS A 83 4.96 6.26 -6.51
C LYS A 83 4.86 4.74 -6.62
N ILE A 84 4.43 4.05 -5.56
CA ILE A 84 4.23 2.59 -5.56
C ILE A 84 3.19 2.18 -6.62
N LEU A 85 2.05 2.87 -6.68
CA LEU A 85 1.01 2.59 -7.67
C LEU A 85 1.50 2.80 -9.10
N GLU A 86 2.21 3.88 -9.38
CA GLU A 86 2.74 4.20 -10.72
C GLU A 86 3.79 3.18 -11.18
N MET A 87 4.67 2.72 -10.29
CA MET A 87 5.74 1.79 -10.66
C MET A 87 5.28 0.33 -10.77
N PHE A 88 4.30 -0.08 -9.96
CA PHE A 88 3.95 -1.48 -9.79
C PHE A 88 2.49 -1.81 -10.12
N GLY A 89 1.66 -0.82 -10.47
CA GLY A 89 0.24 -1.00 -10.78
C GLY A 89 -0.01 -2.06 -11.86
N ASP A 90 0.73 -2.01 -12.97
CA ASP A 90 0.63 -3.02 -14.04
C ASP A 90 1.01 -4.42 -13.56
N SER A 91 2.03 -4.53 -12.70
CA SER A 91 2.44 -5.82 -12.12
C SER A 91 1.37 -6.34 -11.16
N PHE A 92 0.79 -5.48 -10.34
CA PHE A 92 -0.30 -5.86 -9.44
C PHE A 92 -1.53 -6.33 -10.22
N GLU A 93 -1.87 -5.66 -11.33
CA GLU A 93 -3.00 -6.05 -12.18
C GLU A 93 -2.74 -7.43 -12.82
N GLN A 94 -1.55 -7.66 -13.37
CA GLN A 94 -1.16 -8.95 -13.95
C GLN A 94 -1.21 -10.11 -12.94
N ASN A 95 -0.87 -9.84 -11.69
CA ASN A 95 -0.89 -10.82 -10.60
C ASN A 95 -2.25 -10.94 -9.89
N GLN A 96 -3.27 -10.21 -10.34
CA GLN A 96 -4.61 -10.17 -9.71
C GLN A 96 -4.57 -9.65 -8.26
N GLU A 97 -3.65 -8.74 -7.96
CA GLU A 97 -3.46 -8.13 -6.63
C GLU A 97 -4.32 -6.86 -6.48
N THR A 98 -5.60 -6.94 -6.83
CA THR A 98 -6.52 -5.79 -6.90
C THR A 98 -6.62 -5.01 -5.58
N GLU A 99 -6.51 -5.69 -4.44
CA GLU A 99 -6.49 -5.04 -3.12
C GLU A 99 -5.29 -4.09 -2.94
N ARG A 100 -4.11 -4.44 -3.46
CA ARG A 100 -2.92 -3.57 -3.41
C ARG A 100 -3.14 -2.30 -4.23
N ILE A 101 -3.74 -2.46 -5.42
CA ILE A 101 -4.10 -1.33 -6.30
C ILE A 101 -5.05 -0.39 -5.57
N ILE A 102 -6.15 -0.91 -5.00
CA ILE A 102 -7.14 -0.12 -4.28
C ILE A 102 -6.52 0.58 -3.07
N HIS A 103 -5.72 -0.12 -2.27
CA HIS A 103 -5.04 0.44 -1.09
C HIS A 103 -4.15 1.63 -1.47
N HIS A 104 -3.25 1.43 -2.43
CA HIS A 104 -2.33 2.50 -2.84
C HIS A 104 -3.06 3.65 -3.55
N ALA A 105 -4.05 3.37 -4.39
CA ALA A 105 -4.85 4.40 -5.04
C ALA A 105 -5.61 5.26 -4.03
N LYS A 106 -6.27 4.64 -3.05
CA LYS A 106 -6.96 5.34 -1.97
C LYS A 106 -6.00 6.22 -1.17
N ALA A 107 -4.85 5.68 -0.79
CA ALA A 107 -3.83 6.42 -0.03
C ALA A 107 -3.10 7.50 -0.85
N ALA A 108 -3.10 7.39 -2.18
CA ALA A 108 -2.53 8.35 -3.13
C ALA A 108 -3.52 9.43 -3.59
N ASN A 109 -4.80 9.36 -3.19
CA ASN A 109 -5.89 10.17 -3.74
C ASN A 109 -6.14 9.98 -5.25
N GLU A 110 -5.79 8.80 -5.79
CA GLU A 110 -6.06 8.43 -7.18
C GLU A 110 -7.47 7.80 -7.27
N TYR A 111 -8.49 8.61 -7.01
CA TYR A 111 -9.87 8.14 -6.82
C TYR A 111 -10.49 7.50 -8.06
N ASP A 112 -10.11 7.93 -9.27
CA ASP A 112 -10.55 7.28 -10.51
C ASP A 112 -10.10 5.82 -10.59
N VAL A 113 -8.90 5.51 -10.06
CA VAL A 113 -8.39 4.14 -9.96
C VAL A 113 -9.20 3.36 -8.92
N VAL A 114 -9.51 3.95 -7.77
CA VAL A 114 -10.37 3.31 -6.76
C VAL A 114 -11.74 2.95 -7.33
N VAL A 115 -12.40 3.91 -8.00
CA VAL A 115 -13.73 3.74 -8.61
C VAL A 115 -13.69 2.67 -9.72
N ARG A 116 -12.57 2.51 -10.41
CA ARG A 116 -12.40 1.47 -11.43
C ARG A 116 -12.24 0.07 -10.82
N TYR A 117 -11.38 -0.10 -9.81
CA TYR A 117 -10.99 -1.42 -9.32
C TYR A 117 -11.84 -1.93 -8.15
N ALA A 118 -12.38 -1.05 -7.31
CA ALA A 118 -13.17 -1.48 -6.14
C ALA A 118 -14.42 -2.29 -6.51
N PRO A 119 -15.22 -1.93 -7.54
CA PRO A 119 -16.35 -2.76 -7.99
C PRO A 119 -15.93 -4.12 -8.55
N LEU A 120 -14.77 -4.21 -9.22
CA LEU A 120 -14.24 -5.46 -9.75
C LEU A 120 -13.90 -6.43 -8.61
N ALA A 121 -13.16 -5.94 -7.60
CA ALA A 121 -12.86 -6.71 -6.40
C ALA A 121 -14.14 -7.08 -5.62
N ALA A 122 -15.15 -6.20 -5.60
CA ALA A 122 -16.42 -6.47 -4.96
C ALA A 122 -17.16 -7.64 -5.63
N ALA A 123 -17.19 -7.67 -6.97
CA ALA A 123 -17.79 -8.74 -7.74
C ALA A 123 -17.09 -10.08 -7.49
N GLU A 124 -15.75 -10.09 -7.48
CA GLU A 124 -14.95 -11.28 -7.15
C GLU A 124 -15.25 -11.79 -5.73
N ALA A 125 -15.24 -10.89 -4.73
CA ALA A 125 -15.57 -11.22 -3.35
C ALA A 125 -16.99 -11.80 -3.23
N ALA A 126 -17.97 -11.25 -3.95
CA ALA A 126 -19.33 -11.76 -3.96
C ALA A 126 -19.42 -13.17 -4.58
N CYS A 127 -18.70 -13.44 -5.67
CA CYS A 127 -18.62 -14.77 -6.28
C CYS A 127 -18.03 -15.82 -5.32
N LEU A 128 -17.12 -15.41 -4.43
CA LEU A 128 -16.53 -16.27 -3.40
C LEU A 128 -17.38 -16.37 -2.11
N GLY A 129 -18.56 -15.74 -2.06
CA GLY A 129 -19.45 -15.74 -0.90
C GLY A 129 -19.05 -14.75 0.20
N ALA A 130 -18.04 -13.91 -0.02
CA ALA A 130 -17.58 -12.88 0.91
C ALA A 130 -18.43 -11.60 0.82
N HIS A 131 -19.76 -11.73 0.99
CA HIS A 131 -20.72 -10.63 0.76
C HIS A 131 -20.47 -9.39 1.63
N ILE A 132 -19.96 -9.56 2.86
CA ILE A 132 -19.59 -8.43 3.73
C ILE A 132 -18.44 -7.64 3.11
N GLU A 133 -17.45 -8.32 2.54
CA GLU A 133 -16.31 -7.65 1.92
C GLU A 133 -16.71 -6.99 0.59
N ALA A 134 -17.50 -7.69 -0.22
CA ALA A 134 -18.08 -7.11 -1.43
C ALA A 134 -18.85 -5.81 -1.15
N SER A 135 -19.68 -5.78 -0.11
CA SER A 135 -20.43 -4.58 0.29
C SER A 135 -19.52 -3.41 0.67
N LYS A 136 -18.42 -3.66 1.40
CA LYS A 136 -17.44 -2.61 1.74
C LYS A 136 -16.73 -2.07 0.50
N LEU A 137 -16.41 -2.94 -0.45
CA LEU A 137 -15.73 -2.56 -1.69
C LEU A 137 -16.64 -1.73 -2.61
N TYR A 138 -17.91 -2.10 -2.76
CA TYR A 138 -18.90 -1.26 -3.45
C TYR A 138 -19.10 0.08 -2.75
N PHE A 139 -19.23 0.08 -1.42
CA PHE A 139 -19.32 1.32 -0.65
C PHE A 139 -18.08 2.21 -0.85
N THR A 140 -16.89 1.63 -0.91
CA THR A 140 -15.65 2.35 -1.22
C THR A 140 -15.72 2.99 -2.61
N ALA A 141 -16.21 2.29 -3.63
CA ALA A 141 -16.39 2.87 -4.96
C ALA A 141 -17.34 4.08 -4.96
N ILE A 142 -18.42 4.01 -4.19
CA ILE A 142 -19.39 5.11 -4.02
C ILE A 142 -18.74 6.29 -3.26
N GLU A 143 -18.05 6.03 -2.15
CA GLU A 143 -17.40 7.03 -1.31
C GLU A 143 -16.40 7.89 -2.10
N TYR A 144 -15.66 7.26 -3.02
CA TYR A 144 -14.62 7.93 -3.81
C TYR A 144 -15.07 8.39 -5.19
N TYR A 145 -16.35 8.18 -5.56
CA TYR A 145 -16.87 8.68 -6.82
C TYR A 145 -17.06 10.20 -6.79
N GLN A 146 -16.33 10.92 -7.65
CA GLN A 146 -16.39 12.39 -7.75
C GLN A 146 -17.18 12.91 -8.96
N GLY A 147 -17.79 12.01 -9.75
CA GLY A 147 -18.60 12.39 -10.91
C GLY A 147 -20.07 12.59 -10.57
N ASN A 148 -20.91 12.73 -11.61
CA ASN A 148 -22.36 12.93 -11.49
C ASN A 148 -23.19 11.95 -12.34
N ASP A 149 -22.55 10.91 -12.91
CA ASP A 149 -23.19 9.87 -13.70
C ASP A 149 -23.92 8.89 -12.78
N LYS A 150 -25.26 8.99 -12.82
CA LYS A 150 -26.14 8.14 -12.02
C LYS A 150 -26.15 6.71 -12.52
N ASP A 151 -25.99 6.47 -13.82
CA ASP A 151 -26.02 5.13 -14.39
C ASP A 151 -24.79 4.33 -13.91
N LYS A 152 -23.65 5.01 -13.78
CA LYS A 152 -22.44 4.43 -13.16
C LYS A 152 -22.64 4.12 -11.67
N LEU A 153 -23.29 5.01 -10.91
CA LEU A 153 -23.55 4.79 -9.48
C LEU A 153 -24.53 3.65 -9.21
N VAL A 154 -25.54 3.46 -10.06
CA VAL A 154 -26.52 2.36 -9.93
C VAL A 154 -25.83 1.00 -10.03
N GLN A 155 -24.73 0.88 -10.76
CA GLN A 155 -23.96 -0.37 -10.85
C GLN A 155 -23.21 -0.73 -9.55
N PHE A 156 -23.12 0.19 -8.59
CA PHE A 156 -22.46 -0.04 -7.31
C PHE A 156 -23.43 -0.39 -6.16
N TYR A 157 -24.73 -0.39 -6.42
CA TYR A 157 -25.78 -0.82 -5.48
C TYR A 157 -26.17 -2.28 -5.70
#